data_AF-A0A024S388-F1
#
_entry.id   AF-A0A024S388-F1
#
_cell.length_a   1.000
_cell.length_b   1.000
_cell.length_c   1.000
_cell.angle_alpha   90.00
_cell.angle_beta   90.00
_cell.angle_gamma   90.00
#
_symmetry.space_group_name_H-M   'P 1'
#
loop_
_entity.id
_entity.type
_entity.pdbx_description
1 polymer ?
#
loop_
_entity_poly.entity_id
_entity_poly.type
_entity_poly.pdbx_seq_one_letter_code
_entity_poly.pdbx_strand_id
1 'polypeptide(L)'
;MANVKNPNRISKNRQAARAAKARKANLKRCNPANQDKVAKADRTRGARPGLLPTSGPRKAISKKKARKLEKKMGYELKRRMEAEGEAVMKGTFLLSPLES
;
A
#
# COMPACT_ATOMS: atom_id res chain seq x y z
N MET A 1 -34.72 14.38 19.16
CA MET A 1 -35.30 15.19 20.24
C MET A 1 -35.18 16.65 19.90
N ALA A 2 -36.27 17.18 19.35
CA ALA A 2 -36.52 18.60 19.20
C ALA A 2 -36.74 19.22 20.59
N ASN A 3 -36.48 20.52 20.73
CA ASN A 3 -36.75 21.21 21.98
C ASN A 3 -38.27 21.38 22.14
N VAL A 4 -38.83 20.91 23.26
CA VAL A 4 -40.28 20.92 23.51
C VAL A 4 -40.86 22.34 23.52
N LYS A 5 -40.10 23.34 24.00
CA LYS A 5 -40.54 24.74 24.06
C LYS A 5 -40.39 25.49 22.73
N ASN A 6 -39.51 25.04 21.84
CA ASN A 6 -39.29 25.65 20.54
C ASN A 6 -38.80 24.56 19.58
N PRO A 7 -39.71 23.89 18.86
CA PRO A 7 -39.37 22.75 17.99
C PRO A 7 -38.43 23.14 16.85
N ASN A 8 -38.40 24.42 16.47
CA ASN A 8 -37.49 24.97 15.44
C ASN A 8 -36.06 25.17 15.97
N ARG A 9 -35.84 25.06 17.28
CA ARG A 9 -34.52 25.23 17.90
C ARG A 9 -33.95 23.90 18.40
N ILE A 10 -32.66 23.73 18.19
CA ILE A 10 -31.90 22.59 18.68
C ILE A 10 -31.77 22.67 20.20
N SER A 11 -32.07 21.56 20.90
CA SER A 11 -31.92 21.46 22.36
C SER A 11 -30.47 21.66 22.82
N LYS A 12 -30.27 22.23 24.02
CA LYS A 12 -28.92 22.50 24.58
C LYS A 12 -28.03 21.25 24.58
N ASN A 13 -28.59 20.09 24.95
CA ASN A 13 -27.86 18.82 24.97
C ASN A 13 -27.38 18.42 23.57
N ARG A 14 -28.19 18.67 22.53
CA ARG A 14 -27.82 18.39 21.14
C ARG A 14 -26.75 19.37 20.64
N GLN A 15 -26.79 20.63 21.07
CA GLN A 15 -25.72 21.59 20.77
C GLN A 15 -24.40 21.17 21.41
N ALA A 16 -24.42 20.79 22.69
CA ALA A 16 -23.24 20.29 23.41
C ALA A 16 -22.65 19.03 22.74
N ALA A 17 -23.50 18.07 22.36
CA ALA A 17 -23.05 16.87 21.64
C ALA A 17 -22.43 17.20 20.28
N ARG A 18 -22.99 18.15 19.52
CA ARG A 18 -22.41 18.61 18.25
C ARG A 18 -21.06 19.29 18.47
N ALA A 19 -20.94 20.15 19.47
CA ALA A 19 -19.68 20.79 19.84
C ALA A 19 -18.62 19.76 20.25
N ALA A 20 -18.98 18.76 21.07
CA ALA A 20 -18.08 17.68 21.44
C ALA A 20 -17.63 16.84 20.24
N LYS A 21 -18.54 16.52 19.31
CA LYS A 21 -18.22 15.83 18.05
C LYS A 21 -17.25 16.65 17.19
N ALA A 22 -17.49 17.96 17.05
CA ALA A 22 -16.61 18.87 16.33
C ALA A 22 -15.22 18.97 16.98
N ARG A 23 -15.15 19.11 18.31
CA ARG A 23 -13.88 19.10 19.06
C ARG A 23 -13.09 17.82 18.81
N LYS A 24 -13.73 16.64 18.92
CA LYS A 24 -13.08 15.35 18.63
C LYS A 24 -12.56 15.25 17.19
N ALA A 25 -13.32 15.76 16.22
CA ALA A 25 -12.90 15.79 14.82
C ALA A 25 -11.69 16.72 14.62
N ASN A 26 -11.71 17.91 15.22
CA ASN A 26 -10.60 18.85 15.16
C ASN A 26 -9.34 18.30 15.83
N LEU A 27 -9.45 17.66 17.00
CA LEU A 27 -8.33 16.99 17.67
C LEU A 27 -7.70 15.91 16.80
N LYS A 28 -8.51 15.12 16.08
CA LYS A 28 -8.00 14.12 15.13
C LYS A 28 -7.27 14.76 13.96
N ARG A 29 -7.76 15.90 13.45
CA ARG A 29 -7.12 16.65 12.37
C ARG A 29 -5.81 17.28 12.84
N CYS A 30 -5.80 18.00 13.96
CA CYS A 30 -4.60 18.71 14.42
C CYS A 30 -3.50 17.79 14.97
N ASN A 31 -3.79 16.51 15.23
CA ASN A 31 -2.76 15.56 15.66
C ASN A 31 -1.69 15.44 14.57
N PRO A 32 -0.42 15.80 14.84
CA PRO A 32 0.66 15.77 13.84
C PRO A 32 0.84 14.38 13.23
N ALA A 33 0.61 13.32 14.00
CA ALA A 33 0.69 11.94 13.47
C ALA A 33 -0.33 11.66 12.35
N ASN A 34 -1.41 12.43 12.24
CA ASN A 34 -2.41 12.30 11.17
C ASN A 34 -2.19 13.28 10.02
N GLN A 35 -1.26 14.22 10.15
CA GLN A 35 -0.87 15.15 9.09
C GLN A 35 0.12 14.51 8.12
N ASP A 36 0.83 13.48 8.58
CA ASP A 36 1.83 12.78 7.79
C ASP A 36 1.17 11.87 6.73
N LYS A 37 1.78 11.76 5.55
CA LYS A 37 1.35 10.87 4.45
C LYS A 37 1.60 9.38 4.75
N VAL A 38 1.88 9.01 5.99
CA VAL A 38 2.16 7.63 6.41
C VAL A 38 0.84 6.90 6.65
N ALA A 39 0.63 5.80 5.90
CA ALA A 39 -0.54 4.95 6.05
C ALA A 39 -0.66 4.41 7.48
N LYS A 40 -1.89 4.34 8.01
CA LYS A 40 -2.16 3.88 9.39
C LYS A 40 -1.55 2.49 9.67
N ALA A 41 -1.64 1.57 8.71
CA ALA A 41 -1.08 0.21 8.83
C ALA A 41 0.45 0.20 8.94
N ASP A 42 1.15 1.15 8.32
CA ASP A 42 2.60 1.27 8.44
C ASP A 42 2.97 1.94 9.77
N ARG A 43 2.15 2.88 10.25
CA ARG A 43 2.31 3.50 11.57
C ARG A 43 2.22 2.49 12.71
N THR A 44 1.28 1.54 12.63
CA THR A 44 1.19 0.43 13.60
C THR A 44 2.43 -0.47 13.57
N ARG A 45 3.16 -0.51 12.45
CA ARG A 45 4.45 -1.20 12.31
C ARG A 45 5.66 -0.30 12.60
N GLY A 46 5.43 0.87 13.22
CA GLY A 46 6.49 1.78 13.65
C GLY A 46 6.97 2.78 12.60
N ALA A 47 6.31 2.89 11.43
CA ALA A 47 6.65 3.95 10.47
C ALA A 47 6.31 5.34 11.01
N ARG A 48 7.21 6.30 10.79
CA ARG A 48 7.09 7.72 11.17
C ARG A 48 7.59 8.59 10.01
N PRO A 49 7.36 9.90 9.99
CA PRO A 49 8.02 10.78 9.02
C PRO A 49 9.53 10.53 8.98
N GLY A 50 10.06 10.28 7.79
CA GLY A 50 11.48 9.96 7.59
C GLY A 50 11.92 8.56 8.04
N LEU A 51 11.05 7.76 8.66
CA LEU A 51 11.37 6.41 9.14
C LEU A 51 10.43 5.37 8.52
N LEU A 52 11.03 4.43 7.78
CA LEU A 52 10.31 3.32 7.17
C LEU A 52 9.82 2.32 8.23
N PRO A 53 8.75 1.54 7.94
CA PRO A 53 8.25 0.54 8.88
C PRO A 53 9.31 -0.54 9.18
N THR A 54 9.24 -1.12 10.37
CA THR A 54 10.19 -2.13 10.84
C THR A 54 9.89 -3.54 10.31
N SER A 55 8.67 -3.75 9.82
CA SER A 55 8.15 -5.04 9.35
C SER A 55 7.18 -4.87 8.18
N GLY A 56 6.89 -5.98 7.48
CA GLY A 56 5.94 -6.01 6.37
C GLY A 56 6.52 -5.63 5.01
N PRO A 57 5.66 -5.50 3.99
CA PRO A 57 6.08 -5.38 2.58
C PRO A 57 6.79 -4.06 2.27
N ARG A 58 6.50 -2.99 3.02
CA ARG A 58 7.12 -1.67 2.85
C ARG A 58 8.39 -1.47 3.70
N LYS A 59 8.84 -2.52 4.38
CA LYS A 59 10.07 -2.47 5.18
C LYS A 59 11.27 -2.25 4.28
N ALA A 60 12.18 -1.38 4.70
CA ALA A 60 13.48 -1.25 4.05
C ALA A 60 14.25 -2.57 4.07
N ILE A 61 14.62 -3.06 2.89
CA ILE A 61 15.57 -4.17 2.77
C ILE A 61 16.99 -3.62 2.82
N SER A 62 17.93 -4.38 3.39
CA SER A 62 19.33 -3.97 3.39
C SER A 62 19.89 -3.98 1.97
N LYS A 63 20.80 -3.05 1.68
CA LYS A 63 21.45 -2.95 0.35
C LYS A 63 22.05 -4.27 -0.12
N LYS A 64 22.64 -5.06 0.80
CA LYS A 64 23.19 -6.40 0.51
C LYS A 64 22.10 -7.39 0.08
N LYS A 65 20.93 -7.35 0.72
CA LYS A 65 19.80 -8.23 0.36
C LYS A 65 19.18 -7.81 -0.98
N ALA A 66 19.04 -6.50 -1.24
CA ALA A 66 18.57 -5.98 -2.52
C ALA A 66 19.44 -6.47 -3.70
N ARG A 67 20.77 -6.27 -3.61
CA ARG A 67 21.73 -6.74 -4.62
C ARG A 67 21.66 -8.25 -4.87
N LYS A 68 21.45 -9.06 -3.81
CA LYS A 68 21.30 -10.51 -3.94
C LYS A 68 20.01 -10.88 -4.67
N LEU A 69 18.93 -10.16 -4.39
CA LEU A 69 17.63 -10.38 -5.02
C LEU A 69 17.71 -10.03 -6.51
N GLU A 70 18.28 -8.87 -6.85
CA GLU A 70 18.51 -8.44 -8.25
C GLU A 70 19.29 -9.49 -9.05
N LYS A 71 20.38 -10.03 -8.48
CA LYS A 71 21.15 -11.11 -9.14
C LYS A 71 20.32 -12.35 -9.39
N LYS A 72 19.53 -12.80 -8.41
CA LYS A 72 18.65 -13.97 -8.55
C LYS A 72 17.60 -13.77 -9.64
N MET A 73 16.93 -12.62 -9.64
CA MET A 73 15.97 -12.26 -10.68
C MET A 73 16.62 -12.23 -12.06
N GLY A 74 17.85 -11.71 -12.17
CA GLY A 74 18.61 -11.74 -13.43
C GLY A 74 18.88 -13.16 -13.94
N TYR A 75 19.24 -14.10 -13.06
CA TYR A 75 19.45 -15.50 -13.45
C TYR A 75 18.15 -16.21 -13.85
N GLU A 76 17.06 -15.92 -13.16
CA GLU A 76 15.74 -16.48 -13.48
C GLU A 76 15.22 -15.95 -14.81
N LEU A 77 15.40 -14.66 -15.09
CA LEU A 77 15.06 -14.06 -16.39
C LEU A 77 15.88 -14.67 -17.53
N LYS A 78 17.18 -14.88 -17.34
CA LYS A 78 18.03 -15.57 -18.34
C LYS A 78 17.54 -16.98 -18.61
N ARG A 79 17.29 -17.77 -17.55
CA ARG A 79 16.74 -19.14 -17.69
C ARG A 79 15.38 -19.15 -18.39
N ARG A 80 14.53 -18.18 -18.11
CA ARG A 80 13.23 -18.05 -18.78
C ARG A 80 13.40 -17.69 -20.26
N MET A 81 14.29 -16.77 -20.59
CA MET A 81 14.59 -16.41 -21.98
C MET A 81 15.24 -17.57 -22.75
N GLU A 82 16.11 -18.34 -22.12
CA GLU A 82 16.72 -19.55 -22.71
C GLU A 82 15.67 -20.64 -22.93
N ALA A 83 14.78 -20.89 -21.96
CA ALA A 83 13.69 -21.85 -22.13
C ALA A 83 12.68 -21.42 -23.22
N GLU A 84 12.34 -20.13 -23.28
CA GLU A 84 11.49 -19.57 -24.34
C GLU A 84 12.20 -19.59 -25.71
N GLY A 85 13.52 -19.35 -25.75
CA GLY A 85 14.34 -19.42 -26.97
C GLY A 85 14.58 -20.85 -27.47
N GLU A 86 14.77 -21.82 -26.57
CA GLU A 86 14.83 -23.25 -26.90
C GLU A 86 13.48 -23.77 -27.41
N ALA A 87 12.36 -23.24 -26.90
CA ALA A 87 11.03 -23.57 -27.40
C ALA A 87 10.81 -23.07 -28.85
N VAL A 88 11.35 -21.89 -29.19
CA VAL A 88 11.30 -21.37 -30.57
C VAL A 88 12.19 -22.18 -31.53
N MET A 89 13.40 -22.58 -31.10
CA MET A 89 14.33 -23.37 -31.94
C MET A 89 13.89 -24.83 -32.14
N LYS A 90 13.13 -25.41 -31.20
CA LYS A 90 12.52 -26.74 -31.38
C LYS A 90 11.24 -26.72 -32.21
N GLY A 91 10.54 -25.59 -32.28
CA GLY A 91 9.32 -25.42 -33.08
C GLY A 91 9.57 -25.23 -34.57
N THR A 92 10.76 -24.77 -34.97
CA THR A 92 11.11 -24.52 -36.39
C THR A 92 11.66 -25.73 -37.13
N PHE A 93 12.10 -26.79 -36.45
CA PHE A 93 12.69 -27.98 -37.10
C PHE A 93 11.67 -29.07 -37.46
N LEU A 94 10.37 -28.90 -37.13
CA LEU A 94 9.33 -29.93 -37.35
C LEU A 94 8.32 -29.58 -38.45
N LEU A 95 8.53 -28.51 -39.22
CA LEU A 95 7.61 -28.05 -40.26
C LEU A 95 8.31 -27.72 -41.59
N SER A 96 9.16 -28.63 -42.07
CA SER A 96 9.47 -28.73 -43.50
C SER A 96 8.60 -29.83 -44.11
N PRO A 97 7.54 -29.52 -44.90
CA PRO A 97 6.92 -30.51 -45.75
C PRO A 97 7.93 -30.92 -46.82
N LEU A 98 8.25 -32.22 -46.83
CA LEU A 98 8.78 -32.91 -48.00
C LEU A 98 7.70 -32.82 -49.09
N GLU A 99 7.85 -31.90 -50.04
CA GLU A 99 7.16 -31.98 -51.32
C GLU A 99 8.22 -32.18 -52.42
N SER A 100 8.30 -33.44 -52.83
CA SER A 100 8.97 -33.95 -54.03
C SER A 100 7.93 -34.18 -55.12
#